data_AF-A0A7V9EPX3-F1
#
_entry.id   AF-A0A7V9EPX3-F1
#
_cell.length_a   1.000
_cell.length_b   1.000
_cell.length_c   1.000
_cell.angle_alpha   90.00
_cell.angle_beta   90.00
_cell.angle_gamma   90.00
#
_symmetry.space_group_name_H-M   'P 1'
#
loop_
_entity.id
_entity.type
_entity.pdbx_description
1 polymer ?
#
loop_
_entity_poly.entity_id
_entity_poly.type
_entity_poly.pdbx_seq_one_letter_code
_entity_poly.pdbx_strand_id
1 'polypeptide(L)'
;MEQALGDAYRSFDHSSAAGFVSARDLVEYCFRHPNVRAISSHQAAPPPPKIFGREVFTSLLIRDPIARIRSVYAFERAQAKSTPGAIKAKELTFKQYVEWRLETSPAVLCNFQVYFCSRTAANRSQVSGDEQLENAIKNLDGISLVGTVARFDEWLALVQKVLSSSFPNLALASARQNASLGCEPSKGEILEQLISELGDATARYLIQKNELDMCLHQVADALLTRRLAEHGAGLTLLQAYTSTQGDRSSSHRL
;
A
#
# COMPACT_ATOMS: atom_id res chain seq x y z
N MET A 1 13.09 6.37 4.57
CA MET A 1 12.87 7.71 3.99
C MET A 1 13.09 8.81 5.03
N GLU A 2 12.30 8.87 6.11
CA GLU A 2 12.48 9.87 7.17
C GLU A 2 13.92 9.92 7.72
N GLN A 3 14.45 8.78 8.16
CA GLN A 3 15.84 8.69 8.65
C GLN A 3 16.90 9.12 7.61
N ALA A 4 16.63 8.91 6.33
CA ALA A 4 17.58 9.19 5.25
C ALA A 4 17.51 10.65 4.76
N LEU A 5 16.36 11.30 4.89
CA LEU A 5 16.12 12.67 4.39
C LEU A 5 16.04 13.72 5.51
N GLY A 6 15.92 13.31 6.77
CA GLY A 6 15.90 14.19 7.94
C GLY A 6 14.90 15.34 7.78
N ASP A 7 15.39 16.57 7.90
CA ASP A 7 14.58 17.78 7.80
C ASP A 7 13.95 18.03 6.43
N ALA A 8 14.35 17.29 5.38
CA ALA A 8 13.73 17.36 4.06
C ALA A 8 12.50 16.44 3.92
N TYR A 9 12.19 15.61 4.92
CA TYR A 9 11.00 14.77 5.00
C TYR A 9 9.88 15.43 5.79
N ARG A 10 8.62 15.32 5.32
CA ARG A 10 7.44 15.81 6.05
C ARG A 10 6.27 14.82 5.98
N SER A 11 5.54 14.71 7.08
CA SER A 11 4.19 14.15 7.08
C SER A 11 3.17 15.27 6.85
N PHE A 12 2.23 15.08 5.92
CA PHE A 12 1.22 16.09 5.60
C PHE A 12 -0.16 15.47 5.46
N ASP A 13 -1.02 15.71 6.43
CA ASP A 13 -2.43 15.31 6.45
C ASP A 13 -3.25 16.50 6.98
N HIS A 14 -4.50 16.66 6.52
CA HIS A 14 -5.43 17.61 7.13
C HIS A 14 -5.88 17.10 8.50
N SER A 15 -6.33 18.02 9.36
CA SER A 15 -6.77 17.72 10.73
C SER A 15 -7.99 16.78 10.81
N SER A 16 -8.83 16.74 9.77
CA SER A 16 -9.94 15.80 9.66
C SER A 16 -9.45 14.42 9.24
N ALA A 17 -9.82 13.37 9.98
CA ALA A 17 -9.50 11.99 9.62
C ALA A 17 -10.12 11.54 8.28
N ALA A 18 -11.22 12.17 7.85
CA ALA A 18 -11.83 11.96 6.54
C ALA A 18 -11.29 12.92 5.47
N GLY A 19 -10.17 13.59 5.75
CA GLY A 19 -9.56 14.57 4.87
C GLY A 19 -9.14 14.00 3.52
N PHE A 20 -9.04 14.89 2.54
CA PHE A 20 -8.55 14.62 1.20
C PHE A 20 -7.44 15.62 0.91
N VAL A 21 -6.23 15.12 0.68
CA VAL A 21 -5.10 15.93 0.22
C VAL A 21 -5.02 15.77 -1.30
N SER A 22 -5.32 16.85 -2.01
CA SER A 22 -5.28 16.90 -3.47
C SER A 22 -3.86 17.12 -3.99
N ALA A 23 -3.66 16.85 -5.28
CA ALA A 23 -2.44 17.27 -5.98
C ALA A 23 -2.15 18.77 -5.81
N ARG A 24 -3.20 19.61 -5.80
CA ARG A 24 -3.06 21.06 -5.58
C ARG A 24 -2.56 21.39 -4.18
N ASP A 25 -3.09 20.73 -3.15
CA ASP A 25 -2.64 20.93 -1.77
C ASP A 25 -1.15 20.58 -1.61
N LEU A 26 -0.69 19.50 -2.26
CA LEU A 26 0.72 19.12 -2.28
C LEU A 26 1.60 20.14 -3.02
N VAL A 27 1.13 20.69 -4.14
CA VAL A 27 1.84 21.75 -4.88
C VAL A 27 1.97 23.01 -4.00
N GLU A 28 0.88 23.45 -3.38
CA GLU A 28 0.87 24.63 -2.50
C GLU A 28 1.73 24.42 -1.24
N TYR A 29 1.77 23.21 -0.70
CA TYR A 29 2.65 22.85 0.41
C TYR A 29 4.12 22.90 -0.02
N CYS A 30 4.49 22.27 -1.14
CA CYS A 30 5.86 22.29 -1.67
C CYS A 30 6.34 23.71 -2.02
N PHE A 31 5.46 24.58 -2.49
CA PHE A 31 5.78 25.99 -2.75
C PHE A 31 6.15 26.75 -1.47
N ARG A 32 5.39 26.53 -0.38
CA ARG A 32 5.66 27.14 0.93
C ARG A 32 6.84 26.52 1.68
N HIS A 33 7.23 25.31 1.30
CA HIS A 33 8.31 24.56 1.94
C HIS A 33 9.34 24.10 0.90
N PRO A 34 10.16 25.01 0.33
CA PRO A 34 11.01 24.70 -0.81
C PRO A 34 12.08 23.63 -0.51
N ASN A 35 12.47 23.47 0.75
CA ASN A 35 13.47 22.48 1.19
C ASN A 35 12.91 21.05 1.30
N VAL A 36 11.59 20.86 1.20
CA VAL A 36 10.97 19.53 1.27
C VAL A 36 11.29 18.73 0.01
N ARG A 37 11.80 17.51 0.22
CA ARG A 37 12.17 16.53 -0.81
C ARG A 37 11.27 15.30 -0.81
N ALA A 38 10.63 14.99 0.31
CA ALA A 38 9.69 13.88 0.42
C ALA A 38 8.51 14.21 1.34
N ILE A 39 7.32 13.77 0.93
CA ILE A 39 6.08 13.90 1.70
C ILE A 39 5.45 12.53 1.85
N SER A 40 5.03 12.19 3.07
CA SER A 40 4.12 11.06 3.33
C SER A 40 2.75 11.59 3.75
N SER A 41 1.68 10.96 3.29
CA SER A 41 0.31 11.33 3.65
C SER A 41 -0.61 10.11 3.58
N HIS A 42 -1.53 10.00 4.54
CA HIS A 42 -2.60 9.02 4.52
C HIS A 42 -3.83 9.51 3.75
N GLN A 43 -3.86 10.80 3.42
CA GLN A 43 -4.97 11.47 2.76
C GLN A 43 -4.68 11.87 1.31
N ALA A 44 -3.41 11.84 0.91
CA ALA A 44 -2.99 12.13 -0.46
C ALA A 44 -3.47 11.03 -1.38
N ALA A 45 -4.42 11.38 -2.24
CA ALA A 45 -4.94 10.49 -3.24
C ALA A 45 -4.40 10.88 -4.62
N PRO A 46 -4.36 9.92 -5.57
CA PRO A 46 -4.04 10.21 -6.96
C PRO A 46 -4.93 11.32 -7.58
N PRO A 47 -4.50 11.95 -8.68
CA PRO A 47 -3.27 11.68 -9.43
C PRO A 47 -2.01 12.30 -8.78
N PRO A 48 -0.80 11.86 -9.19
CA PRO A 48 0.46 12.50 -8.82
C PRO A 48 0.47 14.02 -9.08
N PRO A 49 1.03 14.84 -8.18
CA PRO A 49 1.14 16.27 -8.42
C PRO A 49 2.18 16.57 -9.50
N LYS A 50 1.89 17.57 -10.34
CA LYS A 50 2.86 18.16 -11.27
C LYS A 50 3.38 19.45 -10.69
N ILE A 51 4.68 19.53 -10.42
CA ILE A 51 5.32 20.73 -9.86
C ILE A 51 6.33 21.25 -10.87
N PHE A 52 6.18 22.50 -11.30
CA PHE A 52 7.08 23.11 -12.27
C PHE A 52 8.53 23.11 -11.77
N GLY A 53 9.46 22.69 -12.63
CA GLY A 53 10.89 22.62 -12.31
C GLY A 53 11.28 21.53 -11.31
N ARG A 54 10.37 20.61 -10.95
CA ARG A 54 10.67 19.46 -10.09
C ARG A 54 10.24 18.16 -10.74
N GLU A 55 11.13 17.19 -10.70
CA GLU A 55 10.77 15.79 -10.93
C GLU A 55 10.03 15.27 -9.69
N VAL A 56 8.85 14.70 -9.89
CA VAL A 56 8.00 14.19 -8.81
C VAL A 56 7.83 12.69 -8.98
N PHE A 57 8.34 11.94 -8.00
CA PHE A 57 8.09 10.51 -7.88
C PHE A 57 6.98 10.28 -6.87
N THR A 58 5.91 9.62 -7.30
CA THR A 58 4.84 9.17 -6.40
C THR A 58 4.99 7.69 -6.17
N SER A 59 4.73 7.27 -4.93
CA SER A 59 4.83 5.89 -4.47
C SER A 59 3.54 5.45 -3.82
N LEU A 60 3.07 4.24 -4.13
CA LEU A 60 1.90 3.63 -3.49
C LEU A 60 2.05 2.11 -3.44
N LEU A 61 1.73 1.53 -2.28
CA LEU A 61 1.69 0.08 -2.10
C LEU A 61 0.24 -0.36 -1.85
N ILE A 62 -0.21 -1.33 -2.61
CA ILE A 62 -1.51 -2.00 -2.42
C ILE A 62 -1.27 -3.26 -1.58
N ARG A 63 -2.14 -3.54 -0.62
CA ARG A 63 -2.08 -4.75 0.19
C ARG A 63 -3.18 -5.71 -0.23
N ASP A 64 -2.94 -7.01 -0.08
CA ASP A 64 -4.01 -8.00 -0.16
C ASP A 64 -5.20 -7.55 0.72
N PRO A 65 -6.45 -7.57 0.22
CA PRO A 65 -7.58 -6.99 0.92
C PRO A 65 -7.87 -7.65 2.27
N ILE A 66 -7.62 -8.96 2.39
CA ILE A 66 -7.84 -9.71 3.63
C ILE A 66 -6.73 -9.40 4.63
N ALA A 67 -5.47 -9.43 4.19
CA ALA A 67 -4.34 -9.03 5.01
C ALA A 67 -4.47 -7.57 5.49
N ARG A 68 -5.03 -6.68 4.65
CA ARG A 68 -5.36 -5.30 5.03
C ARG A 68 -6.38 -5.24 6.15
N ILE A 69 -7.49 -5.98 6.07
CA ILE A 69 -8.52 -6.02 7.11
C ILE A 69 -7.95 -6.49 8.45
N ARG A 70 -7.13 -7.55 8.43
CA ARG A 70 -6.40 -8.02 9.62
C ARG A 70 -5.48 -6.95 10.20
N SER A 71 -4.76 -6.24 9.33
CA SER A 71 -3.90 -5.14 9.77
C SER A 71 -4.65 -3.96 10.34
N VAL A 72 -5.84 -3.64 9.82
CA VAL A 72 -6.71 -2.60 10.40
C VAL A 72 -7.12 -3.00 11.81
N TYR A 73 -7.58 -4.25 12.01
CA TYR A 73 -7.92 -4.75 13.33
C TYR A 73 -6.72 -4.69 14.30
N ALA A 74 -5.56 -5.19 13.88
CA ALA A 74 -4.35 -5.15 14.71
C ALA A 74 -3.92 -3.73 15.07
N PHE A 75 -3.95 -2.80 14.09
CA PHE A 75 -3.62 -1.39 14.30
C PHE A 75 -4.60 -0.72 15.27
N GLU A 76 -5.91 -0.89 15.06
CA GLU A 76 -6.91 -0.29 15.93
C GLU A 76 -6.86 -0.85 17.35
N ARG A 77 -6.54 -2.12 17.51
CA ARG A 77 -6.34 -2.74 18.82
C ARG A 77 -5.11 -2.18 19.54
N ALA A 78 -4.02 -1.94 18.81
CA ALA A 78 -2.75 -1.46 19.36
C ALA A 78 -2.72 0.06 19.61
N GLN A 79 -3.47 0.86 18.85
CA GLN A 79 -3.39 2.32 18.97
C GLN A 79 -3.90 2.84 20.32
N ALA A 80 -3.26 3.90 20.82
CA ALA A 80 -3.64 4.57 22.07
C ALA A 80 -4.89 5.46 21.94
N LYS A 81 -5.27 5.84 20.71
CA LYS A 81 -6.43 6.71 20.46
C LYS A 81 -7.74 5.99 20.81
N SER A 82 -8.70 6.71 21.38
CA SER A 82 -10.03 6.19 21.73
C SER A 82 -11.06 6.43 20.62
N THR A 83 -10.75 5.99 19.40
CA THR A 83 -11.73 6.00 18.30
C THR A 83 -12.73 4.85 18.48
N PRO A 84 -13.96 4.92 17.91
CA PRO A 84 -14.91 3.82 17.98
C PRO A 84 -14.31 2.48 17.52
N GLY A 85 -13.51 2.52 16.45
CA GLY A 85 -12.77 1.37 15.96
C GLY A 85 -11.75 0.82 16.95
N ALA A 86 -10.95 1.70 17.59
CA ALA A 86 -9.98 1.28 18.59
C ALA A 86 -10.62 0.62 19.82
N ILE A 87 -11.72 1.22 20.31
CA ILE A 87 -12.47 0.69 21.45
C ILE A 87 -12.98 -0.72 21.10
N LYS A 88 -13.64 -0.86 19.95
CA LYS A 88 -14.21 -2.15 19.53
C LYS A 88 -13.14 -3.19 19.20
N ALA A 89 -12.01 -2.81 18.61
CA ALA A 89 -10.92 -3.75 18.33
C ALA A 89 -10.27 -4.31 19.61
N LYS A 90 -10.31 -3.57 20.73
CA LYS A 90 -9.84 -4.02 22.04
C LYS A 90 -10.85 -4.95 22.73
N GLU A 91 -12.14 -4.64 22.61
CA GLU A 91 -13.24 -5.40 23.22
C GLU A 91 -13.57 -6.70 22.49
N LEU A 92 -13.52 -6.68 21.15
CA LEU A 92 -14.06 -7.74 20.30
C LEU A 92 -12.97 -8.68 19.78
N THR A 93 -13.34 -9.94 19.55
CA THR A 93 -12.56 -10.86 18.71
C THR A 93 -12.50 -10.36 17.27
N PHE A 94 -11.58 -10.89 16.46
CA PHE A 94 -11.47 -10.51 15.05
C PHE A 94 -12.80 -10.70 14.29
N LYS A 95 -13.48 -11.84 14.50
CA LYS A 95 -14.79 -12.13 13.91
C LYS A 95 -15.83 -11.08 14.28
N GLN A 96 -16.04 -10.87 15.57
CA GLN A 96 -17.03 -9.90 16.07
C GLN A 96 -16.72 -8.48 15.61
N TYR A 97 -15.44 -8.12 15.52
CA TYR A 97 -15.01 -6.83 15.00
C TYR A 97 -15.36 -6.66 13.51
N VAL A 98 -15.13 -7.70 12.70
CA VAL A 98 -15.50 -7.69 11.27
C VAL A 98 -17.01 -7.55 11.11
N GLU A 99 -17.80 -8.36 11.83
CA GLU A 99 -19.27 -8.28 11.81
C GLU A 99 -19.77 -6.88 12.20
N TRP A 100 -19.27 -6.34 13.32
CA TRP A 100 -19.59 -4.99 13.75
C TRP A 100 -19.23 -3.92 12.72
N ARG A 101 -18.06 -4.02 12.05
CA ARG A 101 -17.64 -3.09 11.01
C ARG A 101 -18.53 -3.18 9.77
N LEU A 102 -18.90 -4.39 9.36
CA LEU A 102 -19.78 -4.59 8.21
C LEU A 102 -21.17 -3.97 8.45
N GLU A 103 -21.65 -3.99 9.70
CA GLU A 103 -22.91 -3.37 10.10
C GLU A 103 -22.82 -1.84 10.23
N THR A 104 -21.76 -1.33 10.85
CA THR A 104 -21.69 0.09 11.25
C THR A 104 -20.91 0.99 10.30
N SER A 105 -19.92 0.46 9.59
CA SER A 105 -19.02 1.24 8.74
C SER A 105 -18.35 0.36 7.67
N PRO A 106 -19.12 -0.23 6.74
CA PRO A 106 -18.60 -1.19 5.76
C PRO A 106 -17.52 -0.59 4.87
N ALA A 107 -17.55 0.72 4.59
CA ALA A 107 -16.53 1.40 3.79
C ALA A 107 -15.10 1.29 4.35
N VAL A 108 -14.92 0.99 5.64
CA VAL A 108 -13.59 0.74 6.22
C VAL A 108 -13.03 -0.60 5.77
N LEU A 109 -13.88 -1.60 5.55
CA LEU A 109 -13.49 -2.97 5.22
C LEU A 109 -13.66 -3.33 3.74
N CYS A 110 -14.64 -2.75 3.05
CA CYS A 110 -15.09 -3.17 1.73
C CYS A 110 -14.58 -2.23 0.63
N ASN A 111 -13.83 -2.78 -0.33
CA ASN A 111 -13.31 -2.07 -1.52
C ASN A 111 -12.64 -0.72 -1.20
N PHE A 112 -11.98 -0.64 -0.03
CA PHE A 112 -11.41 0.60 0.47
C PHE A 112 -10.28 1.10 -0.43
N GLN A 113 -9.46 0.20 -0.97
CA GLN A 113 -8.31 0.59 -1.79
C GLN A 113 -8.75 1.11 -3.16
N VAL A 114 -9.78 0.51 -3.76
CA VAL A 114 -10.43 1.01 -4.97
C VAL A 114 -11.03 2.38 -4.72
N TYR A 115 -11.80 2.55 -3.63
CA TYR A 115 -12.31 3.86 -3.25
C TYR A 115 -11.18 4.89 -3.06
N PHE A 116 -10.12 4.53 -2.35
CA PHE A 116 -8.98 5.42 -2.09
C PHE A 116 -8.27 5.83 -3.38
N CYS A 117 -8.03 4.88 -4.27
CA CYS A 117 -7.30 5.10 -5.52
C CYS A 117 -8.16 5.73 -6.62
N SER A 118 -9.49 5.64 -6.54
CA SER A 118 -10.40 6.26 -7.52
C SER A 118 -10.73 7.72 -7.19
N ARG A 119 -10.54 8.14 -5.93
CA ARG A 119 -10.77 9.51 -5.46
C ARG A 119 -9.97 10.52 -6.29
N THR A 120 -10.67 11.49 -6.86
CA THR A 120 -10.07 12.69 -7.45
C THR A 120 -10.73 13.94 -6.89
N ALA A 121 -10.08 15.11 -7.06
CA ALA A 121 -10.67 16.37 -6.62
C ALA A 121 -12.02 16.67 -7.31
N ALA A 122 -12.24 16.14 -8.52
CA ALA A 122 -13.43 16.34 -9.33
C ALA A 122 -14.53 15.31 -9.09
N ASN A 123 -14.20 14.08 -8.68
CA ASN A 123 -15.15 12.98 -8.61
C ASN A 123 -15.49 12.61 -7.16
N ARG A 124 -16.24 13.49 -6.49
CA ARG A 124 -16.83 13.25 -5.15
C ARG A 124 -18.23 12.63 -5.22
N SER A 125 -18.77 12.41 -6.43
CA SER A 125 -20.07 11.80 -6.71
C SER A 125 -20.04 10.27 -6.63
N GLN A 126 -21.21 9.66 -6.36
CA GLN A 126 -21.41 8.21 -6.36
C GLN A 126 -21.33 7.64 -7.78
N VAL A 127 -20.11 7.37 -8.24
CA VAL A 127 -19.85 6.54 -9.43
C VAL A 127 -19.99 5.05 -9.08
N SER A 128 -20.34 4.22 -10.07
CA SER A 128 -20.51 2.77 -9.89
C SER A 128 -19.21 2.09 -9.45
N GLY A 129 -19.29 0.88 -8.89
CA GLY A 129 -18.10 0.13 -8.47
C GLY A 129 -17.10 -0.11 -9.61
N ASP A 130 -17.59 -0.44 -10.80
CA ASP A 130 -16.75 -0.70 -11.97
C ASP A 130 -16.05 0.57 -12.45
N GLU A 131 -16.75 1.70 -12.48
CA GLU A 131 -16.16 3.00 -12.83
C GLU A 131 -15.11 3.43 -11.78
N GLN A 132 -15.32 3.14 -10.50
CA GLN A 132 -14.30 3.35 -9.48
C GLN A 132 -13.07 2.48 -9.73
N LEU A 133 -13.25 1.21 -10.07
CA LEU A 133 -12.14 0.31 -10.38
C LEU A 133 -11.34 0.81 -11.59
N GLU A 134 -12.01 1.18 -12.69
CA GLU A 134 -11.34 1.74 -13.86
C GLU A 134 -10.53 3.00 -13.53
N ASN A 135 -11.12 3.92 -12.76
CA ASN A 135 -10.44 5.15 -12.35
C ASN A 135 -9.25 4.84 -11.43
N ALA A 136 -9.41 3.90 -10.50
CA ALA A 136 -8.34 3.45 -9.63
C ALA A 136 -7.17 2.87 -10.45
N ILE A 137 -7.46 2.01 -11.43
CA ILE A 137 -6.45 1.42 -12.32
C ILE A 137 -5.71 2.50 -13.11
N LYS A 138 -6.45 3.43 -13.75
CA LYS A 138 -5.85 4.56 -14.49
C LYS A 138 -4.94 5.40 -13.60
N ASN A 139 -5.37 5.64 -12.37
CA ASN A 139 -4.59 6.41 -11.40
C ASN A 139 -3.33 5.66 -10.94
N LEU A 140 -3.42 4.36 -10.65
CA LEU A 140 -2.29 3.50 -10.29
C LEU A 140 -1.27 3.40 -11.42
N ASP A 141 -1.71 3.30 -12.68
CA ASP A 141 -0.84 3.25 -13.85
C ASP A 141 0.00 4.53 -13.99
N GLY A 142 -0.56 5.68 -13.57
CA GLY A 142 0.14 6.96 -13.54
C GLY A 142 1.17 7.12 -12.41
N ILE A 143 1.24 6.20 -11.44
CA ILE A 143 2.18 6.25 -10.32
C ILE A 143 3.52 5.63 -10.72
N SER A 144 4.62 6.34 -10.41
CA SER A 144 5.98 5.93 -10.77
C SER A 144 6.44 4.67 -10.01
N LEU A 145 6.14 4.62 -8.71
CA LEU A 145 6.64 3.60 -7.78
C LEU A 145 5.48 2.84 -7.15
N VAL A 146 4.79 2.04 -7.96
CA VAL A 146 3.64 1.22 -7.52
C VAL A 146 4.06 -0.22 -7.25
N GLY A 147 3.45 -0.85 -6.25
CA GLY A 147 3.57 -2.30 -6.07
C GLY A 147 2.69 -2.86 -4.97
N THR A 148 3.01 -4.07 -4.53
CA THR A 148 2.27 -4.76 -3.47
C THR A 148 3.09 -4.89 -2.19
N VAL A 149 2.41 -4.91 -1.04
CA VAL A 149 3.09 -5.11 0.26
C VAL A 149 3.74 -6.51 0.32
N ALA A 150 3.14 -7.51 -0.33
CA ALA A 150 3.69 -8.86 -0.45
C ALA A 150 5.10 -8.86 -1.08
N ARG A 151 5.29 -8.06 -2.12
CA ARG A 151 6.55 -7.93 -2.87
C ARG A 151 7.33 -6.68 -2.47
N PHE A 152 7.31 -6.34 -1.18
CA PHE A 152 7.93 -5.13 -0.66
C PHE A 152 9.41 -5.00 -1.00
N ASP A 153 10.19 -6.09 -0.94
CA ASP A 153 11.63 -6.04 -1.21
C ASP A 153 11.91 -5.78 -2.70
N GLU A 154 11.09 -6.33 -3.61
CA GLU A 154 11.19 -6.04 -5.04
C GLU A 154 10.80 -4.59 -5.34
N TRP A 155 9.71 -4.12 -4.73
CA TRP A 155 9.31 -2.73 -4.81
C TRP A 155 10.39 -1.79 -4.25
N LEU A 156 11.04 -2.15 -3.15
CA LEU A 156 12.13 -1.35 -2.58
C LEU A 156 13.34 -1.29 -3.52
N ALA A 157 13.67 -2.39 -4.20
CA ALA A 157 14.73 -2.41 -5.20
C ALA A 157 14.38 -1.50 -6.41
N LEU A 158 13.12 -1.49 -6.85
CA LEU A 158 12.63 -0.54 -7.85
C LEU A 158 12.82 0.91 -7.38
N VAL A 159 12.39 1.23 -6.15
CA VAL A 159 12.52 2.57 -5.57
C VAL A 159 13.99 3.00 -5.51
N GLN A 160 14.87 2.13 -5.02
CA GLN A 160 16.31 2.41 -4.96
C GLN A 160 16.88 2.68 -6.36
N LYS A 161 16.49 1.87 -7.36
CA LYS A 161 16.95 2.04 -8.74
C LYS A 161 16.49 3.37 -9.33
N VAL A 162 15.20 3.68 -9.22
CA VAL A 162 14.60 4.89 -9.81
C VAL A 162 15.13 6.15 -9.13
N LEU A 163 15.19 6.17 -7.79
CA LEU A 163 15.61 7.35 -7.04
C LEU A 163 17.11 7.59 -7.07
N SER A 164 17.95 6.58 -7.35
CA SER A 164 19.41 6.73 -7.38
C SER A 164 19.92 7.79 -8.36
N SER A 165 19.20 8.01 -9.47
CA SER A 165 19.53 9.04 -10.45
C SER A 165 19.41 10.46 -9.87
N SER A 166 18.40 10.70 -9.04
CA SER A 166 18.08 12.02 -8.49
C SER A 166 18.57 12.19 -7.05
N PHE A 167 18.86 11.09 -6.35
CA PHE A 167 19.33 11.02 -4.96
C PHE A 167 20.43 9.95 -4.81
N PRO A 168 21.65 10.18 -5.32
CA PRO A 168 22.71 9.15 -5.36
C PRO A 168 23.17 8.66 -3.98
N ASN A 169 23.02 9.49 -2.94
CA ASN A 169 23.39 9.14 -1.56
C ASN A 169 22.23 8.53 -0.76
N LEU A 170 21.07 8.32 -1.39
CA LEU A 170 19.92 7.70 -0.73
C LEU A 170 20.14 6.19 -0.66
N ALA A 171 20.48 5.70 0.52
CA ALA A 171 20.52 4.27 0.82
C ALA A 171 19.21 3.85 1.51
N LEU A 172 18.39 3.06 0.83
CA LEU A 172 17.17 2.50 1.41
C LEU A 172 17.45 1.09 1.93
N ALA A 173 17.36 0.91 3.24
CA ALA A 173 17.42 -0.41 3.87
C ALA A 173 16.01 -0.95 4.12
N SER A 174 15.80 -2.25 3.86
CA SER A 174 14.57 -2.94 4.23
C SER A 174 14.55 -3.15 5.75
N ALA A 175 13.82 -2.30 6.48
CA ALA A 175 13.39 -2.61 7.83
C ALA A 175 12.03 -3.30 7.74
N ARG A 176 12.01 -4.62 7.49
CA ARG A 176 10.78 -5.42 7.55
C ARG A 176 10.21 -5.35 8.99
N GLN A 177 9.31 -4.42 9.25
CA GLN A 177 8.63 -4.32 10.55
C GLN A 177 7.39 -5.23 10.64
N ASN A 178 6.87 -5.74 9.51
CA ASN A 178 5.65 -6.57 9.44
C ASN A 178 5.77 -7.70 8.41
N ALA A 179 6.83 -8.52 8.49
CA ALA A 179 6.96 -9.67 7.60
C ALA A 179 6.45 -10.94 8.26
N SER A 180 5.43 -11.56 7.66
CA SER A 180 5.22 -13.00 7.76
C SER A 180 6.32 -13.69 6.95
N LEU A 181 7.23 -14.39 7.62
CA LEU A 181 8.17 -15.32 7.01
C LEU A 181 7.37 -16.56 6.57
N GLY A 182 7.00 -16.65 5.29
CA GLY A 182 6.27 -17.81 4.77
C GLY A 182 5.95 -17.67 3.28
N CYS A 183 5.65 -18.80 2.64
CA CYS A 183 5.02 -18.82 1.33
C CYS A 183 3.71 -18.02 1.40
N GLU A 184 3.46 -17.15 0.42
CA GLU A 184 2.16 -16.47 0.35
C GLU A 184 1.07 -17.54 0.22
N PRO A 185 0.07 -17.56 1.11
CA PRO A 185 -1.01 -18.53 1.03
C PRO A 185 -1.79 -18.31 -0.26
N SER A 186 -2.16 -19.41 -0.92
CA SER A 186 -3.03 -19.39 -2.08
C SER A 186 -4.41 -18.79 -1.73
N LYS A 187 -5.15 -18.35 -2.75
CA LYS A 187 -6.53 -17.86 -2.56
C LYS A 187 -7.43 -18.90 -1.86
N GLY A 188 -7.21 -20.19 -2.10
CA GLY A 188 -7.94 -21.28 -1.44
C GLY A 188 -7.63 -21.36 0.05
N GLU A 189 -6.34 -21.32 0.42
CA GLU A 189 -5.90 -21.34 1.82
C GLU A 189 -6.38 -20.10 2.59
N ILE A 190 -6.35 -18.92 1.96
CA ILE A 190 -6.89 -17.68 2.54
C ILE A 190 -8.40 -17.84 2.83
N LEU A 191 -9.16 -18.42 1.89
CA LEU A 191 -10.59 -18.66 2.06
C LEU A 191 -10.86 -19.65 3.20
N GLU A 192 -10.15 -20.77 3.24
CA GLU A 192 -10.31 -21.79 4.30
C GLU A 192 -10.00 -21.22 5.68
N GLN A 193 -8.89 -20.47 5.79
CA GLN A 193 -8.53 -19.80 7.03
C GLN A 193 -9.61 -18.78 7.45
N LEU A 194 -10.12 -17.98 6.51
CA LEU A 194 -11.20 -17.04 6.82
C LEU A 194 -12.49 -17.73 7.23
N ILE A 195 -12.86 -18.84 6.58
CA ILE A 195 -14.04 -19.63 6.96
C ILE A 195 -13.86 -20.16 8.39
N SER A 196 -12.68 -20.69 8.73
CA SER A 196 -12.39 -21.18 10.08
C SER A 196 -12.49 -20.08 11.14
N GLU A 197 -12.11 -18.85 10.82
CA GLU A 197 -12.07 -17.75 11.81
C GLU A 197 -13.37 -16.95 11.89
N LEU A 198 -13.99 -16.63 10.74
CA LEU A 198 -15.17 -15.76 10.64
C LEU A 198 -16.47 -16.57 10.57
N GLY A 199 -16.40 -17.84 10.18
CA GLY A 199 -17.55 -18.60 9.74
C GLY A 199 -17.84 -18.37 8.27
N ASP A 200 -18.45 -19.39 7.67
CA ASP A 200 -18.68 -19.53 6.24
C ASP A 200 -19.42 -18.34 5.60
N ALA A 201 -20.54 -17.92 6.18
CA ALA A 201 -21.35 -16.81 5.67
C ALA A 201 -20.60 -15.47 5.69
N THR A 202 -19.99 -15.12 6.82
CA THR A 202 -19.24 -13.86 6.99
C THR A 202 -18.00 -13.83 6.10
N ALA A 203 -17.27 -14.94 5.98
CA ALA A 203 -16.09 -15.04 5.13
C ALA A 203 -16.43 -14.82 3.65
N ARG A 204 -17.46 -15.50 3.12
CA ARG A 204 -17.88 -15.33 1.72
C ARG A 204 -18.39 -13.91 1.45
N TYR A 205 -19.19 -13.36 2.35
CA TYR A 205 -19.67 -11.99 2.22
C TYR A 205 -18.52 -10.97 2.19
N LEU A 206 -17.51 -11.14 3.06
CA LEU A 206 -16.36 -10.25 3.11
C LEU A 206 -15.53 -10.30 1.82
N ILE A 207 -15.33 -11.49 1.25
CA ILE A 207 -14.64 -11.67 -0.02
C ILE A 207 -15.42 -11.00 -1.16
N GLN A 208 -16.72 -11.25 -1.24
CA GLN A 208 -17.59 -10.64 -2.25
C GLN A 208 -17.53 -9.11 -2.18
N LYS A 209 -17.57 -8.54 -0.97
CA LYS A 209 -17.49 -7.08 -0.78
C LYS A 209 -16.09 -6.49 -1.02
N ASN A 210 -15.10 -7.32 -1.33
CA ASN A 210 -13.73 -6.91 -1.65
C ASN A 210 -13.26 -7.39 -3.03
N GLU A 211 -14.16 -7.83 -3.91
CA GLU A 211 -13.80 -8.32 -5.26
C GLU A 211 -13.06 -7.28 -6.11
N LEU A 212 -13.43 -5.99 -5.99
CA LEU A 212 -12.77 -4.93 -6.74
C LEU A 212 -11.37 -4.65 -6.18
N ASP A 213 -11.23 -4.65 -4.85
CA ASP A 213 -9.93 -4.55 -4.17
C ASP A 213 -9.01 -5.73 -4.53
N MET A 214 -9.57 -6.94 -4.70
CA MET A 214 -8.83 -8.11 -5.18
C MET A 214 -8.32 -7.92 -6.61
N CYS A 215 -9.15 -7.38 -7.50
CA CYS A 215 -8.74 -7.04 -8.86
C CYS A 215 -7.64 -5.96 -8.85
N LEU A 216 -7.82 -4.90 -8.06
CA LEU A 216 -6.85 -3.82 -7.94
C LEU A 216 -5.49 -4.31 -7.44
N HIS A 217 -5.47 -5.23 -6.48
CA HIS A 217 -4.25 -5.85 -5.98
C HIS A 217 -3.51 -6.61 -7.09
N GLN A 218 -4.21 -7.38 -7.92
CA GLN A 218 -3.61 -8.07 -9.08
C GLN A 218 -3.06 -7.08 -10.11
N VAL A 219 -3.75 -5.97 -10.35
CA VAL A 219 -3.25 -4.90 -11.23
C VAL A 219 -1.97 -4.29 -10.66
N ALA A 220 -1.93 -3.98 -9.36
CA ALA A 220 -0.74 -3.43 -8.72
C ALA A 220 0.48 -4.39 -8.80
N ASP A 221 0.24 -5.70 -8.69
CA ASP A 221 1.26 -6.73 -8.86
C ASP A 221 1.81 -6.79 -10.31
N ALA A 222 0.90 -6.74 -11.30
CA ALA A 222 1.28 -6.67 -12.70
C ALA A 222 2.05 -5.38 -13.03
N LEU A 223 1.63 -4.24 -12.46
CA LEU A 223 2.32 -2.96 -12.62
C LEU A 223 3.73 -3.01 -12.02
N LEU A 224 3.92 -3.57 -10.82
CA LEU A 224 5.25 -3.76 -10.23
C LEU A 224 6.15 -4.57 -11.17
N THR A 225 5.65 -5.69 -11.69
CA THR A 225 6.37 -6.54 -12.64
C THR A 225 6.79 -5.76 -13.89
N ARG A 226 5.87 -4.96 -14.45
CA ARG A 226 6.14 -4.09 -15.61
C ARG A 226 7.22 -3.06 -15.29
N ARG A 227 7.12 -2.35 -14.16
CA ARG A 227 8.09 -1.32 -13.73
C ARG A 227 9.49 -1.91 -13.47
N LEU A 228 9.56 -3.08 -12.85
CA LEU A 228 10.82 -3.79 -12.64
C LEU A 228 11.51 -4.14 -13.97
N ALA A 229 10.75 -4.54 -14.99
CA ALA A 229 11.27 -4.81 -16.32
C ALA A 229 11.73 -3.52 -17.02
N GLU A 230 10.90 -2.47 -17.01
CA GLU A 230 11.21 -1.15 -17.60
C GLU A 230 12.53 -0.56 -17.06
N HIS A 231 12.83 -0.76 -15.78
CA HIS A 231 14.02 -0.22 -15.11
C HIS A 231 15.19 -1.22 -14.98
N GLY A 232 15.07 -2.41 -15.59
CA GLY A 232 16.10 -3.46 -15.52
C GLY A 232 16.36 -3.99 -14.11
N ALA A 233 15.45 -3.74 -13.16
CA ALA A 233 15.58 -4.16 -11.77
C ALA A 233 15.19 -5.63 -11.55
N GLY A 234 14.39 -6.21 -12.46
CA GLY A 234 14.02 -7.63 -12.41
C GLY A 234 15.19 -8.60 -12.61
N LEU A 235 16.20 -8.22 -13.42
CA LEU A 235 17.40 -9.05 -13.67
C LEU A 235 18.38 -9.01 -12.49
N THR A 236 18.54 -7.86 -11.83
CA THR A 236 19.47 -7.67 -10.72
C THR A 236 19.04 -8.44 -9.46
N LEU A 237 17.74 -8.58 -9.20
CA LEU A 237 17.21 -9.38 -8.09
C LEU A 237 17.44 -10.88 -8.28
N LEU A 238 17.22 -11.39 -9.50
CA LEU A 238 17.48 -12.79 -9.85
C LEU A 238 18.97 -13.12 -9.77
N GLN A 239 19.82 -12.18 -10.19
CA GLN A 239 21.29 -12.27 -10.07
C GLN A 239 21.77 -12.18 -8.60
N ALA A 240 21.19 -11.30 -7.78
CA ALA A 240 21.52 -11.20 -6.36
C ALA A 240 21.07 -12.44 -5.55
N TYR A 241 19.90 -13.01 -5.87
CA TYR A 241 19.41 -14.26 -5.27
C TYR A 241 20.24 -15.48 -5.69
N THR A 242 20.64 -15.57 -6.97
CA THR A 242 21.52 -16.67 -7.43
C THR A 242 22.93 -16.54 -6.86
N SER A 243 23.45 -15.33 -6.70
CA SER A 243 24.77 -15.08 -6.10
C SER A 243 24.81 -15.45 -4.61
N THR A 244 23.71 -15.23 -3.87
CA THR A 244 23.61 -15.59 -2.44
C THR A 244 23.34 -17.08 -2.19
N GLN A 245 22.79 -17.81 -3.17
CA GLN A 245 22.65 -19.27 -3.13
C GLN A 245 23.91 -20.02 -3.59
N GLY A 246 24.69 -19.43 -4.52
CA GLY A 246 25.97 -19.98 -4.98
C GLY A 246 27.09 -19.95 -3.93
N ASP A 247 27.01 -19.04 -2.96
CA ASP A 247 28.03 -18.92 -1.91
C ASP A 247 27.82 -19.92 -0.75
N ARG A 248 26.62 -20.51 -0.64
CA ARG A 248 26.31 -21.55 0.37
C ARG A 248 26.68 -22.97 -0.06
N SER A 249 27.06 -23.18 -1.32
CA SER A 249 27.47 -24.49 -1.85
C SER A 249 28.99 -24.68 -1.89
N SER A 250 29.77 -23.68 -1.48
CA SER A 250 31.24 -23.68 -1.52
C SER A 250 31.92 -23.93 -0.16
N SER A 251 31.18 -24.01 0.95
CA SER A 251 31.74 -24.20 2.31
C SER A 251 31.73 -25.65 2.82
N HIS A 252 31.51 -26.62 1.94
CA HIS A 252 31.74 -28.04 2.22
C HIS A 252 32.62 -28.67 1.14
N ARG A 253 33.89 -28.25 1.12
CA ARG A 253 35.00 -29.05 0.62
C ARG A 253 36.34 -28.47 1.10
N LEU A 254 36.72 -28.87 2.31
CA LEU A 254 38.02 -29.42 2.74
C LEU A 254 38.13 -29.31 4.27
#